data_AF-A0A328TK35-F1
#
_entry.id   AF-A0A328TK35-F1
#
_cell.length_a   1.000
_cell.length_b   1.000
_cell.length_c   1.000
_cell.angle_alpha   90.00
_cell.angle_beta   90.00
_cell.angle_gamma   90.00
#
_symmetry.space_group_name_H-M   'P 1'
#
loop_
_entity.id
_entity.type
_entity.pdbx_description
1 polymer ?
#
loop_
_entity_poly.entity_id
_entity_poly.type
_entity_poly.pdbx_seq_one_letter_code
_entity_poly.pdbx_strand_id
1 'polypeptide(L)'
;MQSLYDWIQVQMKVLSRHSDTAKAFAYLLKQWDALNLYCSNGWTEIDNNIAENALRGVALGRKNCLFAGSDTGGERAAVLYSLIGTCRLNDV
;
A
#
# COMPACT_ATOMS: atom_id res chain seq x y z
N MET A 1 -16.72 8.23 -6.82
CA MET A 1 -15.46 7.98 -7.58
C MET A 1 -15.59 8.16 -9.09
N GLN A 2 -16.76 7.95 -9.71
CA GLN A 2 -16.94 8.16 -11.16
C GLN A 2 -16.54 9.56 -11.65
N SER A 3 -16.92 10.63 -10.93
CA SER A 3 -16.54 12.00 -11.29
C SER A 3 -15.02 12.23 -11.36
N LEU A 4 -14.27 11.58 -10.47
CA LEU A 4 -12.81 11.60 -10.49
C LEU A 4 -12.26 10.83 -11.70
N TYR A 5 -12.83 9.67 -12.01
CA TYR A 5 -12.46 8.89 -13.19
C TYR A 5 -12.58 9.74 -14.46
N ASP A 6 -13.76 10.34 -14.66
CA ASP A 6 -14.07 11.13 -15.83
C ASP A 6 -13.14 12.35 -15.94
N TRP A 7 -12.87 13.01 -14.80
CA TRP A 7 -11.94 14.12 -14.75
C TRP A 7 -10.51 13.70 -15.15
N ILE A 8 -10.00 12.57 -14.63
CA ILE A 8 -8.67 12.06 -14.99
C ILE A 8 -8.62 11.74 -16.49
N GLN A 9 -9.65 11.13 -17.06
CA GLN A 9 -9.73 10.84 -18.51
C GLN A 9 -9.66 12.12 -19.35
N VAL A 10 -10.28 13.21 -18.90
CA VAL A 10 -10.16 14.52 -19.55
C VAL A 10 -8.73 15.08 -19.42
N GLN A 11 -8.13 15.03 -18.24
CA GLN A 11 -6.76 15.53 -18.04
C GLN A 11 -5.72 14.78 -18.87
N MET A 12 -5.88 13.45 -19.02
CA MET A 12 -5.00 12.60 -19.83
C MET A 12 -4.96 13.00 -21.32
N LYS A 13 -5.95 13.73 -21.83
CA LYS A 13 -5.97 14.25 -23.21
C LYS A 13 -5.12 15.51 -23.39
N VAL A 14 -4.90 16.25 -22.31
CA VAL A 14 -4.19 17.54 -22.32
C VAL A 14 -2.75 17.39 -21.83
N LEU A 15 -2.50 16.44 -20.94
CA LEU A 15 -1.17 16.16 -20.42
C LEU A 15 -0.24 15.59 -21.49
N SER A 16 1.02 16.04 -21.46
CA SER A 16 2.07 15.38 -22.23
C SER A 16 2.23 13.94 -21.76
N ARG A 17 2.30 13.00 -22.71
CA ARG A 17 2.41 11.55 -22.47
C ARG A 17 3.59 11.17 -21.56
N HIS A 18 4.64 11.98 -21.55
CA HIS A 18 5.85 11.71 -20.78
C HIS A 18 5.92 12.45 -19.43
N SER A 19 4.91 13.27 -19.12
CA SER A 19 4.84 13.95 -17.82
C SER A 19 4.66 12.95 -16.68
N ASP A 20 5.25 13.24 -15.53
CA ASP A 20 5.13 12.37 -14.36
C ASP A 20 3.68 12.30 -13.85
N THR A 21 2.90 13.38 -14.03
CA THR A 21 1.46 13.39 -13.75
C THR A 21 0.70 12.39 -14.63
N ALA A 22 0.99 12.34 -15.94
CA ALA A 22 0.35 11.37 -16.83
C ALA A 22 0.72 9.92 -16.47
N LYS A 23 1.97 9.68 -16.06
CA LYS A 23 2.40 8.36 -15.55
C LYS A 23 1.64 7.97 -14.27
N ALA A 24 1.51 8.91 -13.34
CA ALA A 24 0.78 8.69 -12.08
C ALA A 24 -0.70 8.39 -12.33
N PHE A 25 -1.36 9.14 -13.22
CA PHE A 25 -2.74 8.88 -13.61
C PHE A 25 -2.91 7.54 -14.31
N ALA A 26 -2.01 7.17 -15.23
CA ALA A 26 -2.04 5.87 -15.87
C ALA A 26 -1.89 4.72 -14.85
N TYR A 27 -1.00 4.88 -13.87
CA TYR A 27 -0.84 3.92 -12.78
C TYR A 27 -2.11 3.81 -11.92
N LEU A 28 -2.68 4.95 -11.53
CA LEU A 28 -3.91 5.02 -10.74
C LEU A 28 -5.08 4.33 -11.48
N LEU A 29 -5.27 4.63 -12.77
CA LEU A 29 -6.32 4.01 -13.59
C LEU A 29 -6.14 2.50 -13.74
N LYS A 30 -4.89 2.01 -13.80
CA LYS A 30 -4.60 0.57 -13.81
C LYS A 30 -5.04 -0.12 -12.51
N GLN A 31 -5.10 0.60 -11.40
CA GLN A 31 -5.50 0.11 -10.08
C GLN A 31 -6.92 0.54 -9.69
N TRP A 32 -7.75 0.99 -10.63
CA TRP A 32 -9.03 1.62 -10.34
C TRP A 32 -9.96 0.74 -9.51
N ASP A 33 -10.08 -0.55 -9.84
CA ASP A 33 -10.96 -1.46 -9.11
C ASP A 33 -10.53 -1.65 -7.65
N ALA A 34 -9.21 -1.80 -7.42
CA ALA A 34 -8.66 -1.91 -6.07
C ALA A 34 -8.88 -0.62 -5.26
N LEU A 35 -8.66 0.55 -5.89
CA LEU A 35 -8.88 1.86 -5.26
C LEU A 35 -10.35 2.09 -4.89
N ASN A 36 -11.29 1.46 -5.59
CA ASN A 36 -12.72 1.60 -5.34
C ASN A 36 -13.30 0.53 -4.41
N LEU A 37 -12.50 -0.43 -3.92
CA LEU A 37 -12.99 -1.52 -3.09
C LEU A 37 -13.74 -1.03 -1.83
N TYR A 38 -13.23 0.03 -1.19
CA TYR A 38 -13.88 0.63 -0.02
C TYR A 38 -15.28 1.20 -0.31
N CYS A 39 -15.56 1.59 -1.58
CA CYS A 39 -16.86 2.11 -1.98
C CYS A 39 -17.94 1.01 -2.02
N SER A 40 -17.55 -0.25 -2.25
CA SER A 40 -18.46 -1.40 -2.31
C SER A 40 -18.38 -2.29 -1.08
N ASN A 41 -17.27 -2.27 -0.35
CA ASN A 41 -17.04 -3.05 0.86
C ASN A 41 -16.72 -2.14 2.05
N GLY A 42 -17.72 -1.89 2.89
CA GLY A 42 -17.59 -1.04 4.09
C GLY A 42 -16.70 -1.61 5.20
N TRP A 43 -16.20 -2.84 5.06
CA TRP A 43 -15.20 -3.41 5.96
C TRP A 43 -13.77 -3.03 5.56
N THR A 44 -13.59 -2.49 4.35
CA THR A 44 -12.29 -2.06 3.85
C THR A 44 -12.10 -0.58 4.13
N GLU A 45 -10.96 -0.23 4.70
CA GLU A 45 -10.55 1.16 4.88
C GLU A 45 -10.26 1.83 3.54
N ILE A 46 -10.42 3.15 3.47
CA ILE A 46 -10.13 3.94 2.25
C ILE A 46 -8.64 3.96 1.91
N ASP A 47 -7.78 3.75 2.91
CA ASP A 47 -6.33 3.73 2.78
C ASP A 47 -5.71 2.53 3.49
N ASN A 48 -4.43 2.28 3.21
CA ASN A 48 -3.68 1.18 3.78
C ASN A 48 -2.70 1.63 4.88
N ASN A 49 -2.91 2.80 5.49
CA ASN A 49 -1.97 3.41 6.42
C ASN A 49 -1.70 2.51 7.64
N ILE A 50 -2.71 1.77 8.10
CA ILE A 50 -2.57 0.84 9.23
C ILE A 50 -1.52 -0.24 8.91
N ALA A 51 -1.60 -0.86 7.73
CA ALA A 51 -0.64 -1.88 7.33
C ALA A 51 0.75 -1.28 7.05
N GLU A 52 0.82 -0.12 6.39
CA GLU A 52 2.09 0.56 6.11
C GLU A 52 2.82 0.95 7.40
N ASN A 53 2.09 1.46 8.41
CA ASN A 53 2.62 1.78 9.71
C ASN A 53 3.13 0.53 10.44
N ALA A 54 2.41 -0.60 10.35
CA ALA A 54 2.87 -1.87 10.91
C ALA A 54 4.18 -2.35 10.24
N LEU A 55 4.29 -2.19 8.91
CA LEU A 55 5.48 -2.58 8.15
C LEU A 55 6.68 -1.64 8.36
N ARG A 56 6.47 -0.42 8.87
CA ARG A 56 7.55 0.55 9.15
C ARG A 56 8.60 -0.03 10.10
N GLY A 57 8.19 -0.82 11.08
CA GLY A 57 9.11 -1.50 12.00
C GLY A 57 10.03 -2.49 11.28
N VAL A 58 9.47 -3.26 10.34
CA VAL A 58 10.23 -4.20 9.50
C VAL A 58 11.21 -3.47 8.60
N ALA A 59 10.77 -2.39 7.96
CA ALA A 59 11.61 -1.59 7.07
C ALA A 59 12.83 -0.99 7.79
N LEU A 60 12.65 -0.49 9.02
CA LEU A 60 13.74 -0.01 9.86
C LEU A 60 14.66 -1.14 10.31
N GLY A 61 14.09 -2.27 10.73
CA GLY A 61 14.82 -3.45 11.21
C GLY A 61 15.66 -4.14 10.15
N ARG A 62 15.34 -3.99 8.85
CA ARG A 62 16.09 -4.59 7.73
C ARG A 62 17.59 -4.28 7.76
N LYS A 63 18.00 -3.10 8.23
CA LYS A 63 19.43 -2.74 8.37
C LYS A 63 20.17 -3.61 9.40
N ASN A 64 19.47 -4.15 10.38
CA ASN A 64 20.05 -5.02 11.42
C ASN A 64 20.15 -6.48 10.97
N CYS A 65 19.53 -6.82 9.84
CA CYS A 65 19.46 -8.17 9.31
C CYS A 65 20.10 -8.29 7.92
N LEU A 66 21.01 -7.38 7.54
CA LEU A 66 21.62 -7.34 6.21
C LEU A 66 22.33 -8.64 5.79
N PHE A 67 22.82 -9.40 6.78
CA PHE A 67 23.53 -10.67 6.56
C PHE A 67 22.71 -11.90 7.00
N ALA A 68 21.47 -11.70 7.46
CA ALA A 68 20.55 -12.80 7.74
C ALA A 68 19.88 -13.22 6.42
N GLY A 69 20.07 -14.47 5.99
CA GLY A 69 19.67 -14.93 4.65
C GLY A 69 18.95 -16.27 4.62
N SER A 70 18.35 -16.71 5.74
CA SER A 70 17.56 -17.95 5.76
C SER A 70 16.08 -17.65 5.57
N ASP A 71 15.45 -18.33 4.61
CA ASP A 71 14.00 -18.25 4.36
C ASP A 71 13.20 -18.59 5.62
N THR A 72 13.58 -19.67 6.31
CA THR A 72 12.96 -20.06 7.59
C THR A 72 13.12 -18.99 8.68
N GLY A 73 14.24 -18.25 8.66
CA GLY A 73 14.44 -17.10 9.54
C GLY A 73 13.50 -15.94 9.20
N GLY A 74 13.29 -15.70 7.90
CA GLY A 74 12.32 -14.73 7.39
C GLY A 74 10.88 -15.07 7.80
N GLU A 75 10.47 -16.32 7.66
CA GLU A 75 9.14 -16.80 8.10
C GLU A 75 8.94 -16.60 9.61
N ARG A 76 9.92 -16.99 10.43
CA ARG A 76 9.87 -16.77 11.88
C ARG A 76 9.78 -15.29 12.23
N ALA A 77 10.54 -14.44 11.55
CA ALA A 77 10.47 -13.00 11.74
C ALA A 77 9.08 -12.46 11.35
N ALA A 78 8.50 -12.92 10.25
CA ALA A 78 7.16 -12.51 9.82
C ALA A 78 6.10 -12.86 10.88
N VAL A 79 6.17 -14.05 11.48
CA VAL A 79 5.27 -14.46 12.58
C VAL A 79 5.43 -13.52 13.79
N LEU A 80 6.67 -13.25 14.21
CA LEU A 80 6.94 -12.38 15.36
C LEU A 80 6.48 -10.94 15.12
N TYR A 81 6.80 -10.35 13.96
CA TYR A 81 6.35 -9.00 13.62
C TYR A 81 4.83 -8.90 13.55
N SER A 82 4.16 -9.92 13.02
CA SER A 82 2.69 -9.95 12.95
C SER A 82 2.06 -10.03 14.34
N LEU A 83 2.61 -10.87 15.24
CA LEU A 83 2.16 -10.99 16.61
C LEU A 83 2.32 -9.66 17.36
N ILE A 84 3.51 -9.08 17.32
CA ILE A 84 3.81 -7.80 17.99
C ILE A 84 2.94 -6.68 17.42
N GLY A 85 2.77 -6.62 16.11
CA GLY A 85 1.91 -5.65 15.44
C GLY A 85 0.46 -5.78 15.93
N THR A 86 -0.05 -7.00 16.02
CA THR A 86 -1.40 -7.27 16.53
C THR A 86 -1.56 -6.85 17.99
N CYS A 87 -0.61 -7.19 18.87
CA CYS A 87 -0.66 -6.79 20.28
C CYS A 87 -0.72 -5.26 20.41
N ARG A 88 0.13 -4.54 19.68
CA ARG A 88 0.15 -3.06 19.69
C ARG A 88 -1.16 -2.45 19.20
N LEU A 89 -1.81 -3.05 18.19
CA LEU A 89 -3.11 -2.59 17.69
C LEU A 89 -4.25 -2.82 18.70
N ASN A 90 -4.05 -3.68 19.70
CA ASN A 90 -5.04 -4.02 20.73
C ASN A 90 -4.62 -3.51 22.12
N ASP A 91 -3.66 -2.59 22.21
CA ASP A 91 -3.16 -2.01 23.46
C ASP A 91 -2.65 -3.05 24.49
N VAL A 92 -2.01 -4.12 24.01
CA VAL A 92 -1.34 -5.17 24.80
C VAL A 92 0.18 -4.99 24.84
#